data_AF-A0A415ZLF3-F1
#
_entry.id   AF-A0A415ZLF3-F1
#
_cell.length_a   1.000
_cell.length_b   1.000
_cell.length_c   1.000
_cell.angle_alpha   90.00
_cell.angle_beta   90.00
_cell.angle_gamma   90.00
#
_symmetry.space_group_name_H-M   'P 1'
#
loop_
_entity.id
_entity.type
_entity.pdbx_description
1 polymer ?
#
loop_
_entity_poly.entity_id
_entity_poly.type
_entity_poly.pdbx_seq_one_letter_code
_entity_poly.pdbx_strand_id
1 'polypeptide(L)'
;MAKLILGKVVGPEGKAATVEVESTETVAADSPALVENVGTANEAKLKFSIPQGEKGETGATPNLSFEVKALEPTDAPTVSVSGDAENPHLVISLPRGETGEDGQAAYLTIGTVTTLAPDEQATADITGVAPNYVLNLGIPRGQGIASADDLVEVNGF
;
A
#
# COMPACT_ATOMS: atom_id res chain seq x y z
N MET A 1 20.90 72.56 90.31
CA MET A 1 20.32 71.33 89.74
C MET A 1 20.61 71.33 88.24
N ALA A 2 21.55 70.51 87.76
CA ALA A 2 21.83 70.41 86.33
C ALA A 2 21.05 69.22 85.75
N LYS A 3 20.15 69.48 84.80
CA LYS A 3 19.35 68.47 84.10
C LYS A 3 20.10 68.04 82.85
N LEU A 4 20.65 66.84 82.85
CA LEU A 4 21.25 66.21 81.68
C LEU A 4 20.14 65.68 80.78
N ILE A 5 19.97 66.27 79.58
CA ILE A 5 19.05 65.73 78.57
C ILE A 5 19.88 64.85 77.64
N LEU A 6 19.79 63.53 77.80
CA LEU A 6 20.32 62.59 76.82
C LEU A 6 19.40 62.61 75.59
N GLY A 7 19.79 63.38 74.58
CA GLY A 7 19.27 63.22 73.23
C GLY A 7 19.56 61.79 72.76
N LYS A 8 18.56 61.15 72.17
CA LYS A 8 18.66 59.75 71.70
C LYS A 8 19.71 59.73 70.59
N VAL A 9 20.89 59.18 70.85
CA VAL A 9 21.91 58.97 69.81
C VAL A 9 21.47 57.75 69.02
N VAL A 10 20.77 57.98 67.91
CA VAL A 10 20.48 56.94 66.94
C VAL A 10 21.77 56.64 66.20
N GLY A 11 22.21 55.38 66.22
CA GLY A 11 23.38 54.93 65.47
C GLY A 11 23.19 55.13 63.96
N PRO A 12 24.28 55.13 63.17
CA PRO A 12 24.16 55.20 61.72
C PRO A 12 23.27 54.05 61.21
N GLU A 13 22.45 54.34 60.20
CA GLU A 13 21.62 53.32 59.55
C GLU A 13 22.51 52.20 59.01
N GLY A 14 22.13 50.95 59.30
CA GLY A 14 22.84 49.79 58.77
C GLY A 14 22.71 49.74 57.24
N LYS A 15 23.77 49.36 56.54
CA LYS A 15 23.68 49.12 55.10
C LYS A 15 22.68 47.99 54.84
N ALA A 16 21.80 48.18 53.85
CA ALA A 16 20.86 47.16 53.41
C ALA A 16 21.63 46.00 52.77
N ALA A 17 21.21 44.76 53.05
CA ALA A 17 21.73 43.60 52.38
C ALA A 17 21.10 43.43 50.99
N THR A 18 21.88 42.99 50.01
CA THR A 18 21.41 42.69 48.65
C THR A 18 21.55 41.21 48.34
N VAL A 19 20.68 40.71 47.44
CA VAL A 19 20.74 39.35 46.90
C VAL A 19 20.60 39.43 45.39
N GLU A 20 21.53 38.81 44.68
CA GLU A 20 21.57 38.74 43.22
C GLU A 20 21.74 37.28 42.78
N VAL A 21 21.10 36.91 41.66
CA VAL A 21 21.40 35.64 40.98
C VAL A 21 22.56 35.90 40.03
N GLU A 22 23.71 35.29 40.31
CA GLU A 22 24.88 35.46 39.47
C GLU A 22 24.81 34.58 38.22
N SER A 23 24.50 33.30 38.38
CA SER A 23 24.31 32.41 37.23
C SER A 23 23.37 31.24 37.52
N THR A 24 22.86 30.67 36.43
CA THR A 24 22.12 29.41 36.43
C THR A 24 22.72 28.54 35.34
N GLU A 25 23.29 27.40 35.74
CA GLU A 25 23.95 26.47 34.85
C GLU A 25 23.23 25.14 34.88
N THR A 26 22.93 24.59 33.70
CA THR A 26 22.45 23.21 33.59
C THR A 26 23.66 22.27 33.69
N VAL A 27 23.63 21.37 34.66
CA VAL A 27 24.68 20.36 34.90
C VAL A 27 24.21 18.97 34.46
N ALA A 28 25.11 17.99 34.47
CA ALA A 28 24.75 16.60 34.11
C ALA A 28 23.62 16.08 35.01
N ALA A 29 22.77 15.19 34.48
CA ALA A 29 21.56 14.70 35.15
C ALA A 29 21.84 14.05 36.53
N ASP A 30 23.00 13.38 36.67
CA ASP A 30 23.40 12.71 37.92
C ASP A 30 24.04 13.66 38.95
N SER A 31 24.22 14.94 38.61
CA SER A 31 24.77 15.91 39.55
C SER A 31 23.67 16.36 40.53
N PRO A 32 23.98 16.64 41.81
CA PRO A 32 22.99 17.20 42.72
C PRO A 32 22.63 18.63 42.33
N ALA A 33 21.39 19.03 42.60
CA ALA A 33 21.03 20.44 42.56
C ALA A 33 21.77 21.19 43.68
N LEU A 34 22.40 22.32 43.32
CA LEU A 34 23.22 23.10 44.24
C LEU A 34 22.91 24.58 44.12
N VAL A 35 22.87 25.25 45.26
CA VAL A 35 22.90 26.72 45.35
C VAL A 35 24.11 27.10 46.19
N GLU A 36 25.00 27.89 45.61
CA GLU A 36 26.21 28.39 46.28
C GLU A 36 26.15 29.91 46.37
N ASN A 37 26.44 30.47 47.55
CA ASN A 37 26.64 31.92 47.69
C ASN A 37 28.13 32.23 47.53
N VAL A 38 28.49 32.85 46.41
CA VAL A 38 29.87 33.29 46.13
C VAL A 38 30.11 34.76 46.44
N GLY A 39 29.08 35.44 46.97
CA GLY A 39 29.14 36.82 47.44
C GLY A 39 29.55 36.94 48.91
N THR A 40 29.09 38.01 49.57
CA THR A 40 29.31 38.22 51.01
C THR A 40 28.02 38.04 51.80
N ALA A 41 28.11 38.06 53.14
CA ALA A 41 26.93 38.00 54.00
C ALA A 41 25.95 39.18 53.82
N ASN A 42 26.42 40.33 53.32
CA ASN A 42 25.58 41.51 53.07
C ASN A 42 25.32 41.76 51.57
N GLU A 43 25.97 41.02 50.68
CA GLU A 43 25.79 41.11 49.22
C GLU A 43 25.88 39.69 48.65
N ALA A 44 24.81 38.92 48.82
CA ALA A 44 24.78 37.52 48.41
C ALA A 44 24.68 37.42 46.89
N LYS A 45 25.53 36.58 46.30
CA LYS A 45 25.52 36.27 44.87
C LYS A 45 25.32 34.78 44.71
N LEU A 46 24.13 34.38 44.28
CA LEU A 46 23.72 32.99 44.23
C LEU A 46 24.01 32.40 42.86
N LYS A 47 24.80 31.34 42.84
CA LYS A 47 25.02 30.49 41.69
C LYS A 47 24.16 29.22 41.82
N PHE A 48 23.37 28.94 40.78
CA PHE A 48 22.50 27.77 40.72
C PHE A 48 23.06 26.74 39.75
N SER A 49 23.18 25.50 40.21
CA SER A 49 23.47 24.33 39.39
C SER A 49 22.21 23.47 39.32
N ILE A 50 21.61 23.38 38.14
CA ILE A 50 20.34 22.68 37.90
C ILE A 50 20.62 21.41 37.09
N PRO A 51 20.36 20.21 37.63
CA PRO A 51 20.58 18.97 36.89
C PRO A 51 19.70 18.89 35.65
N GLN A 52 20.25 18.39 34.55
CA GLN A 52 19.49 18.09 33.34
C GLN A 52 18.42 17.03 33.65
N GLY A 53 17.23 17.17 33.05
CA GLY A 53 16.21 16.10 33.10
C GLY A 53 16.71 14.81 32.46
N GLU A 54 16.24 13.67 32.97
CA GLU A 54 16.56 12.37 32.38
C GLU A 54 16.12 12.31 30.92
N LYS A 55 16.91 11.61 30.10
CA LYS A 55 16.53 11.31 28.72
C LYS A 55 15.26 10.46 28.75
N GLY A 56 14.27 10.81 27.93
CA GLY A 56 13.10 9.96 27.73
C GLY A 56 13.48 8.57 27.22
N GLU A 57 12.66 7.58 27.56
CA GLU A 57 12.85 6.21 27.10
C GLU A 57 12.80 6.11 25.57
N THR A 58 13.51 5.13 25.01
CA THR A 58 13.37 4.78 23.60
C THR A 58 11.96 4.23 23.37
N GLY A 59 11.26 4.73 22.34
CA GLY A 59 9.95 4.20 21.96
C GLY A 59 10.00 2.72 21.57
N ALA A 60 8.88 2.01 21.77
CA ALA A 60 8.79 0.60 21.41
C ALA A 60 8.96 0.37 19.90
N THR A 61 9.62 -0.72 19.52
CA THR A 61 9.67 -1.17 18.12
C THR A 61 8.30 -1.73 17.73
N PRO A 62 7.66 -1.24 16.66
CA PRO A 62 6.33 -1.73 16.28
C PRO A 62 6.39 -3.11 15.61
N ASN A 63 5.35 -3.90 15.83
CA ASN A 63 5.08 -5.16 15.13
C ASN A 63 4.08 -4.91 13.99
N LEU A 64 4.56 -4.88 12.75
CA LEU A 64 3.71 -4.62 11.58
C LEU A 64 3.02 -5.90 11.12
N SER A 65 1.71 -5.81 10.87
CA SER A 65 0.94 -6.87 10.24
C SER A 65 0.20 -6.36 9.00
N PHE A 66 -0.04 -7.27 8.06
CA PHE A 66 -0.65 -6.98 6.77
C PHE A 66 -1.79 -7.95 6.46
N GLU A 67 -2.89 -7.43 5.92
CA GLU A 67 -4.00 -8.18 5.37
C GLU A 67 -4.30 -7.69 3.95
N VAL A 68 -4.49 -8.61 3.01
CA VAL A 68 -4.93 -8.28 1.63
C VAL A 68 -6.34 -8.81 1.42
N LYS A 69 -7.26 -7.94 1.00
CA LYS A 69 -8.65 -8.27 0.68
C LYS A 69 -8.91 -8.11 -0.81
N ALA A 70 -9.59 -9.09 -1.39
CA ALA A 70 -10.11 -8.96 -2.74
C ALA A 70 -11.42 -8.16 -2.71
N LEU A 71 -11.56 -7.21 -3.63
CA LEU A 71 -12.77 -6.43 -3.87
C LEU A 71 -13.42 -6.84 -5.19
N GLU A 72 -14.63 -6.34 -5.44
CA GLU A 72 -15.24 -6.47 -6.75
C GLU A 72 -14.47 -5.64 -7.80
N PRO A 73 -14.48 -6.03 -9.09
CA PRO A 73 -13.62 -5.42 -10.11
C PRO A 73 -13.76 -3.91 -10.30
N THR A 74 -14.94 -3.37 -10.01
CA THR A 74 -15.27 -1.94 -10.19
C THR A 74 -15.10 -1.12 -8.92
N ASP A 75 -14.82 -1.75 -7.78
CA ASP A 75 -14.58 -1.03 -6.53
C ASP A 75 -13.25 -0.27 -6.61
N ALA A 76 -13.13 0.84 -5.87
CA ALA A 76 -11.86 1.56 -5.76
C ALA A 76 -10.91 0.82 -4.79
N PRO A 77 -9.61 0.72 -5.10
CA PRO A 77 -8.64 0.17 -4.16
C PRO A 77 -8.50 1.07 -2.93
N THR A 78 -8.31 0.47 -1.76
CA THR A 78 -8.14 1.22 -0.51
C THR A 78 -6.97 0.70 0.31
N VAL A 79 -6.33 1.61 1.04
CA VAL A 79 -5.37 1.28 2.09
C VAL A 79 -5.86 1.89 3.40
N SER A 80 -5.96 1.08 4.44
CA SER A 80 -6.31 1.54 5.78
C SER A 80 -5.34 0.99 6.82
N VAL A 81 -5.07 1.78 7.85
CA VAL A 81 -4.31 1.36 9.02
C VAL A 81 -5.27 1.27 10.20
N SER A 82 -5.22 0.14 10.89
CA SER A 82 -5.91 -0.10 12.17
C SER A 82 -4.88 -0.51 13.23
N GLY A 83 -5.30 -0.73 14.47
CA GLY A 83 -4.39 -1.06 15.57
C GLY A 83 -3.82 0.18 16.26
N ASP A 84 -2.78 -0.02 17.07
CA ASP A 84 -2.07 1.02 17.83
C ASP A 84 -0.67 1.29 17.27
N ALA A 85 0.09 2.18 17.93
CA ALA A 85 1.43 2.56 17.48
C ALA A 85 2.41 1.38 17.54
N GLU A 86 2.21 0.46 18.50
CA GLU A 86 3.03 -0.72 18.71
C GLU A 86 2.62 -1.89 17.81
N ASN A 87 1.36 -1.98 17.39
CA ASN A 87 0.81 -3.07 16.58
C ASN A 87 -0.05 -2.53 15.43
N PRO A 88 0.55 -1.78 14.49
CA PRO A 88 -0.19 -1.30 13.32
C PRO A 88 -0.57 -2.47 12.40
N HIS A 89 -1.83 -2.49 12.00
CA HIS A 89 -2.39 -3.47 11.08
C HIS A 89 -2.84 -2.80 9.78
N LEU A 90 -2.11 -3.06 8.70
CA LEU A 90 -2.39 -2.52 7.37
C LEU A 90 -3.32 -3.46 6.60
N VAL A 91 -4.47 -2.94 6.21
CA VAL A 91 -5.41 -3.62 5.33
C VAL A 91 -5.34 -2.98 3.95
N ILE A 92 -4.99 -3.78 2.96
CA ILE A 92 -4.92 -3.39 1.55
C ILE A 92 -6.04 -4.11 0.82
N SER A 93 -6.98 -3.36 0.24
CA SER A 93 -8.10 -3.94 -0.50
C SER A 93 -7.94 -3.63 -1.98
N LEU A 94 -7.91 -4.69 -2.80
CA LEU A 94 -7.61 -4.61 -4.24
C LEU A 94 -8.75 -5.25 -5.05
N PRO A 95 -9.24 -4.58 -6.10
CA PRO A 95 -10.19 -5.17 -7.05
C PRO A 95 -9.62 -6.41 -7.73
N ARG A 96 -10.43 -7.47 -7.83
CA ARG A 96 -10.11 -8.61 -8.70
C ARG A 96 -10.30 -8.24 -10.17
N GLY A 97 -9.73 -9.02 -11.09
CA GLY A 97 -10.04 -8.87 -12.51
C GLY A 97 -11.50 -9.25 -12.80
N GLU A 98 -12.10 -8.58 -13.79
CA GLU A 98 -13.40 -9.02 -14.33
C GLU A 98 -13.26 -10.42 -14.94
N THR A 99 -14.31 -11.23 -14.78
CA THR A 99 -14.40 -12.49 -15.52
C THR A 99 -14.42 -12.17 -17.01
N GLY A 100 -13.62 -12.87 -17.80
CA GLY A 100 -13.65 -12.72 -19.25
C GLY A 100 -15.00 -13.14 -19.84
N GLU A 101 -15.39 -12.51 -20.93
CA GLU A 101 -16.56 -12.93 -21.71
C GLU A 101 -16.36 -14.36 -22.24
N ASP A 102 -17.45 -15.11 -22.33
CA ASP A 102 -17.44 -16.43 -22.95
C ASP A 102 -17.04 -16.32 -24.43
N GLY A 103 -16.28 -17.30 -24.91
CA GLY A 103 -15.93 -17.40 -26.33
C GLY A 103 -17.17 -17.63 -27.20
N GLN A 104 -17.28 -16.93 -28.33
CA GLN A 104 -18.41 -17.10 -29.24
C GLN A 104 -18.35 -18.47 -29.95
N ALA A 105 -19.45 -19.23 -29.89
CA ALA A 105 -19.56 -20.51 -30.60
C ALA A 105 -19.58 -20.27 -32.12
N ALA A 106 -18.85 -21.11 -32.87
CA ALA A 106 -18.87 -21.08 -34.33
C ALA A 106 -20.09 -21.86 -34.88
N TYR A 107 -20.76 -21.28 -35.88
CA TYR A 107 -21.86 -21.87 -36.62
C TYR A 107 -21.41 -22.21 -38.04
N LEU A 108 -21.59 -23.46 -38.46
CA LEU A 108 -21.29 -23.91 -39.82
C LEU A 108 -22.58 -24.38 -40.50
N THR A 109 -22.93 -23.76 -41.62
CA THR A 109 -24.10 -24.13 -42.43
C THR A 109 -23.66 -24.70 -43.78
N ILE A 110 -24.46 -25.56 -44.38
CA ILE A 110 -24.23 -26.00 -45.77
C ILE A 110 -24.70 -24.91 -46.73
N GLY A 111 -23.81 -24.51 -47.63
CA GLY A 111 -24.12 -23.61 -48.74
C GLY A 111 -24.50 -24.39 -49.99
N THR A 112 -23.72 -24.22 -51.05
CA THR A 112 -23.97 -24.92 -52.32
C THR A 112 -23.44 -26.35 -52.26
N VAL A 113 -24.24 -27.30 -52.75
CA VAL A 113 -23.78 -28.64 -53.09
C VAL A 113 -23.93 -28.81 -54.60
N THR A 114 -22.82 -28.94 -55.31
CA THR A 114 -22.78 -29.05 -56.77
C THR A 114 -22.36 -30.45 -57.17
N THR A 115 -23.11 -31.11 -58.05
CA THR A 115 -22.68 -32.38 -58.65
C THR A 115 -21.68 -32.12 -59.76
N LEU A 116 -20.48 -32.66 -59.62
CA LEU A 116 -19.38 -32.56 -60.58
C LEU A 116 -19.38 -33.76 -61.54
N ALA A 117 -18.64 -33.65 -62.64
CA ALA A 117 -18.44 -34.76 -63.57
C ALA A 117 -17.66 -35.91 -62.90
N PRO A 118 -17.76 -37.17 -63.39
CA PRO A 118 -17.13 -38.32 -62.74
C PRO A 118 -15.61 -38.27 -62.58
N ASP A 119 -14.94 -37.53 -63.46
CA ASP A 119 -13.48 -37.38 -63.48
C ASP A 119 -13.00 -36.06 -62.86
N GLU A 120 -13.92 -35.20 -62.41
CA GLU A 120 -13.57 -33.98 -61.68
C GLU A 120 -13.23 -34.30 -60.23
N GLN A 121 -12.27 -33.56 -59.64
CA GLN A 121 -11.94 -33.72 -58.23
C GLN A 121 -13.01 -33.10 -57.33
N ALA A 122 -13.30 -33.75 -56.21
CA ALA A 122 -14.17 -33.16 -55.18
C ALA A 122 -13.58 -31.87 -54.62
N THR A 123 -14.44 -30.89 -54.34
CA THR A 123 -14.03 -29.60 -53.79
C THR A 123 -14.77 -29.29 -52.50
N ALA A 124 -14.10 -28.55 -51.61
CA ALA A 124 -14.69 -27.99 -50.40
C ALA A 124 -14.10 -26.60 -50.16
N ASP A 125 -14.96 -25.61 -49.94
CA ASP A 125 -14.55 -24.25 -49.61
C ASP A 125 -15.41 -23.72 -48.47
N ILE A 126 -14.77 -23.09 -47.49
CA ILE A 126 -15.46 -22.45 -46.37
C ILE A 126 -15.41 -20.94 -46.59
N THR A 127 -16.59 -20.36 -46.74
CA THR A 127 -16.79 -18.90 -46.83
C THR A 127 -17.41 -18.37 -45.54
N GLY A 128 -17.51 -17.05 -45.43
CA GLY A 128 -18.08 -16.38 -44.26
C GLY A 128 -17.01 -15.86 -43.29
N VAL A 129 -17.46 -15.30 -42.17
CA VAL A 129 -16.63 -14.72 -41.12
C VAL A 129 -17.12 -15.19 -39.76
N ALA A 130 -16.22 -15.33 -38.79
CA ALA A 130 -16.59 -15.73 -37.43
C ALA A 130 -17.77 -14.89 -36.90
N PRO A 131 -18.76 -15.51 -36.25
CA PRO A 131 -18.87 -16.96 -35.97
C PRO A 131 -19.56 -17.77 -37.09
N ASN A 132 -20.06 -17.13 -38.15
CA ASN A 132 -20.93 -17.77 -39.13
C ASN A 132 -20.19 -18.14 -40.42
N TYR A 133 -20.03 -19.44 -40.62
CA TYR A 133 -19.33 -20.01 -41.76
C TYR A 133 -20.29 -20.80 -42.65
N VAL A 134 -19.97 -20.85 -43.94
CA VAL A 134 -20.73 -21.60 -44.95
C VAL A 134 -19.79 -22.57 -45.66
N LEU A 135 -20.06 -23.87 -45.54
CA LEU A 135 -19.35 -24.93 -46.26
C LEU A 135 -20.02 -25.19 -47.60
N ASN A 136 -19.29 -24.94 -48.68
CA ASN A 136 -19.67 -25.25 -50.05
C ASN A 136 -18.95 -26.52 -50.50
N LEU A 137 -19.67 -27.42 -51.18
CA LEU A 137 -19.17 -28.72 -51.63
C LEU A 137 -19.38 -28.92 -53.14
N GLY A 138 -18.35 -29.44 -53.80
CA GLY A 138 -18.44 -30.03 -55.14
C GLY A 138 -18.25 -31.54 -55.03
N ILE A 139 -19.26 -32.31 -55.39
CA ILE A 139 -19.29 -33.78 -55.25
C ILE A 139 -19.36 -34.43 -56.64
N PRO A 140 -18.30 -35.15 -57.10
CA PRO A 140 -18.33 -35.90 -58.35
C PRO A 140 -19.40 -36.98 -58.34
N ARG A 141 -20.17 -37.08 -59.42
CA ARG A 141 -21.08 -38.23 -59.61
C ARG A 141 -20.28 -39.50 -59.92
N GLY A 142 -20.84 -40.67 -59.62
CA GLY A 142 -20.20 -41.93 -60.03
C GLY A 142 -20.00 -42.02 -61.54
N GLN A 143 -18.90 -42.67 -61.97
CA GLN A 143 -18.76 -43.07 -63.36
C GLN A 143 -19.94 -43.97 -63.72
N GLY A 144 -20.69 -43.59 -64.76
CA GLY A 144 -21.71 -44.46 -65.32
C GLY A 144 -21.05 -45.62 -66.05
N ILE A 145 -21.71 -46.77 -66.12
CA ILE A 145 -21.31 -47.82 -67.06
C ILE A 145 -21.63 -47.33 -68.49
N ALA A 146 -20.62 -47.20 -69.34
CA ALA A 146 -20.80 -46.66 -70.70
C ALA A 146 -21.39 -47.71 -71.66
N SER A 147 -21.23 -48.99 -71.32
CA SER A 147 -21.81 -50.15 -71.99
C SER A 147 -22.06 -51.27 -70.98
N ALA A 148 -22.92 -52.23 -71.32
CA ALA A 148 -23.00 -53.50 -70.59
C ALA A 148 -21.64 -54.24 -70.60
N ASP A 149 -20.75 -53.93 -71.55
CA ASP A 149 -19.37 -54.44 -71.60
C ASP A 149 -18.45 -53.87 -70.50
N ASP A 150 -18.81 -52.76 -69.85
CA ASP A 150 -18.07 -52.23 -68.68
C ASP A 150 -18.46 -52.94 -67.38
N LEU A 151 -19.50 -53.78 -67.41
CA LEU A 151 -19.69 -54.76 -66.37
C LEU A 151 -18.56 -55.78 -66.55
N VAL A 152 -17.57 -55.74 -65.66
CA VAL A 152 -16.72 -56.91 -65.47
C VAL A 152 -17.67 -58.06 -65.18
N GLU A 153 -17.90 -58.94 -66.16
CA GLU A 153 -18.56 -60.21 -65.92
C GLU A 153 -17.70 -60.91 -64.86
N VAL A 154 -18.18 -60.89 -63.63
CA VAL A 154 -17.65 -61.76 -62.56
C VAL A 154 -18.18 -63.17 -62.81
N ASN A 155 -17.94 -63.70 -64.02
CA ASN A 155 -18.25 -65.08 -64.38
C ASN A 155 -17.14 -65.96 -63.82
N GLY A 156 -17.22 -66.20 -62.51
CA GLY A 156 -16.23 -66.93 -61.73
C GLY A 156 -16.83 -67.75 -60.59
N PHE A 157 -18.08 -68.22 -60.70
CA PHE A 157 -18.64 -69.31 -59.88
C PHE A 157 -19.64 -70.14 -60.68
#